data_AF-A0A1Y4LRR7-F1
#
_entry.id   AF-A0A1Y4LRR7-F1
#
_cell.length_a   1.000
_cell.length_b   1.000
_cell.length_c   1.000
_cell.angle_alpha   90.00
_cell.angle_beta   90.00
_cell.angle_gamma   90.00
#
_symmetry.space_group_name_H-M   'P 1'
#
loop_
_entity.id
_entity.type
_entity.pdbx_description
1 polymer ?
#
loop_
_entity_poly.entity_id
_entity_poly.type
_entity_poly.pdbx_seq_one_letter_code
_entity_poly.pdbx_strand_id
1 'polypeptide(L)'
;MNKEVKKVFSDLHGELTRYQAAVASALSVYRRDMEAAKKESSQYKDEAGELSRRKDKLIATARSKISEADKTLHDAVTALYLPKLREALSDYVCKRADRGYMDSLRDVWDFELTLNRGELDGYILGAAGNYTALRALQAVAKRSGYRLTVPSVDTYQKDIDTIGRAVRTPVMYSPHDYLHEALDVLPDRPVFRADGSYYTTGRPDSVYLIMRKQEFESAMNAVTEAGTRWSMDFVPEITAFEPVKTDDGGEITPEQQRAEAVKDAAQRVSVDDTTAEQLTQHVTQEQAEADRRAAEGRKFYF
;
A
#
# COMPACT_ATOMS: atom_id res chain seq x y z
N MET A 1 9.86 -2.52 -16.12
CA MET A 1 8.70 -2.67 -15.23
C MET A 1 7.35 -2.69 -15.96
N ASN A 2 7.27 -2.19 -17.20
CA ASN A 2 6.12 -1.43 -17.63
C ASN A 2 4.89 -2.23 -18.15
N LYS A 3 5.07 -3.29 -18.94
CA LYS A 3 3.92 -4.01 -19.55
C LYS A 3 3.25 -5.02 -18.63
N GLU A 4 4.03 -5.78 -17.86
CA GLU A 4 3.50 -6.81 -16.97
C GLU A 4 2.76 -6.21 -15.78
N VAL A 5 3.31 -5.14 -15.19
CA VAL A 5 2.64 -4.41 -14.10
C VAL A 5 1.36 -3.73 -14.60
N LYS A 6 1.36 -3.10 -15.78
CA LYS A 6 0.12 -2.57 -16.41
C LYS A 6 -0.94 -3.66 -16.52
N LYS A 7 -0.55 -4.86 -16.96
CA LYS A 7 -1.48 -5.99 -17.07
C LYS A 7 -2.01 -6.41 -15.71
N VAL A 8 -1.17 -6.49 -14.68
CA VAL A 8 -1.62 -6.79 -13.30
C VAL A 8 -2.69 -5.80 -12.82
N PHE A 9 -2.47 -4.50 -12.98
CA PHE A 9 -3.46 -3.49 -12.58
C PHE A 9 -4.74 -3.53 -13.43
N SER A 10 -4.61 -3.78 -14.74
CA SER A 10 -5.76 -3.95 -15.64
C SER A 10 -6.60 -5.18 -15.26
N ASP A 11 -5.95 -6.30 -14.98
CA ASP A 11 -6.62 -7.54 -14.57
C ASP A 11 -7.31 -7.36 -13.21
N LEU A 12 -6.65 -6.68 -12.26
CA LEU A 12 -7.20 -6.35 -10.94
C LEU A 12 -8.44 -5.45 -11.04
N HIS A 13 -8.38 -4.41 -11.88
CA HIS A 13 -9.55 -3.58 -12.17
C HIS A 13 -10.69 -4.42 -12.77
N GLY A 14 -10.37 -5.37 -13.65
CA GLY A 14 -11.32 -6.32 -14.21
C GLY A 14 -11.97 -7.24 -13.16
N GLU A 15 -11.26 -7.65 -12.11
CA GLU A 15 -11.86 -8.40 -10.99
C GLU A 15 -12.81 -7.53 -10.16
N LEU A 16 -12.45 -6.27 -9.89
CA LEU A 16 -13.34 -5.32 -9.18
C LEU A 16 -14.65 -5.10 -9.94
N THR A 17 -14.58 -4.91 -11.26
CA THR A 17 -15.77 -4.77 -12.12
C THR A 17 -16.62 -6.05 -12.15
N ARG A 18 -15.98 -7.23 -12.21
CA ARG A 18 -16.69 -8.52 -12.13
C ARG A 18 -17.42 -8.69 -10.81
N TYR A 19 -16.79 -8.28 -9.71
CA TYR A 19 -17.41 -8.27 -8.39
C TYR A 19 -18.65 -7.36 -8.35
N GLN A 20 -18.58 -6.12 -8.85
CA GLN A 20 -19.74 -5.22 -8.92
C GLN A 20 -20.91 -5.85 -9.68
N ALA A 21 -20.62 -6.49 -10.82
CA ALA A 21 -21.62 -7.18 -11.63
C ALA A 21 -22.25 -8.38 -10.90
N ALA A 22 -21.44 -9.16 -10.17
CA ALA A 22 -21.91 -10.29 -9.39
C ALA A 22 -22.85 -9.87 -8.25
N VAL A 23 -22.51 -8.81 -7.50
CA VAL A 23 -23.36 -8.27 -6.43
C VAL A 23 -24.66 -7.70 -7.01
N ALA A 24 -24.59 -6.91 -8.09
CA ALA A 24 -25.78 -6.37 -8.75
C ALA A 24 -26.70 -7.49 -9.24
N SER A 25 -26.14 -8.55 -9.81
CA SER A 25 -26.89 -9.74 -10.25
C SER A 25 -27.57 -10.45 -9.07
N ALA A 26 -26.86 -10.68 -7.97
CA ALA A 26 -27.42 -11.32 -6.78
C ALA A 26 -28.60 -10.53 -6.19
N LEU A 27 -28.46 -9.20 -6.09
CA LEU A 27 -29.52 -8.32 -5.58
C LEU A 27 -30.71 -8.20 -6.55
N SER A 28 -30.44 -8.19 -7.87
CA SER A 28 -31.49 -8.19 -8.90
C SER A 28 -32.34 -9.46 -8.86
N VAL A 29 -31.69 -10.63 -8.71
CA VAL A 29 -32.38 -11.91 -8.53
C VAL A 29 -33.21 -11.88 -7.24
N TYR A 30 -32.66 -11.38 -6.14
CA TYR A 30 -33.41 -11.24 -4.88
C TYR A 30 -34.66 -10.38 -5.04
N ARG A 31 -34.56 -9.20 -5.67
CA ARG A 31 -35.72 -8.33 -5.96
C ARG A 31 -36.81 -9.08 -6.72
N ARG A 32 -36.44 -9.71 -7.83
CA ARG A 32 -37.38 -10.41 -8.72
C ARG A 32 -38.07 -11.55 -7.98
N ASP A 33 -37.30 -12.35 -7.25
CA ASP A 33 -37.81 -13.52 -6.55
C ASP A 33 -38.65 -13.12 -5.32
N MET A 34 -38.34 -11.99 -4.67
CA MET A 34 -39.18 -11.39 -3.62
C MET A 34 -40.53 -10.90 -4.16
N GLU A 35 -40.55 -10.26 -5.34
CA GLU A 35 -41.81 -9.84 -5.98
C GLU A 35 -42.68 -11.05 -6.38
N ALA A 36 -42.06 -12.14 -6.84
CA ALA A 36 -42.77 -13.40 -7.08
C ALA A 36 -43.30 -13.99 -5.76
N ALA A 37 -42.48 -14.01 -4.71
CA ALA A 37 -42.88 -14.52 -3.40
C ALA A 37 -44.07 -13.76 -2.81
N LYS A 38 -44.14 -12.44 -2.95
CA LYS A 38 -45.29 -11.62 -2.53
C LYS A 38 -46.58 -11.98 -3.28
N LYS A 39 -46.49 -12.21 -4.60
CA LYS A 39 -47.65 -12.59 -5.43
C LYS A 39 -48.16 -14.00 -5.12
N GLU A 40 -47.26 -14.90 -4.76
CA GLU A 40 -47.62 -16.27 -4.40
C GLU A 40 -48.12 -16.37 -2.96
N SER A 41 -47.56 -15.60 -2.02
CA SER A 41 -47.96 -15.62 -0.61
C SER A 41 -49.39 -15.12 -0.39
N SER A 42 -49.87 -14.19 -1.23
CA SER A 42 -51.24 -13.66 -1.15
C SER A 42 -52.32 -14.69 -1.45
N GLN A 43 -51.95 -15.86 -1.99
CA GLN A 43 -52.85 -16.99 -2.22
C GLN A 43 -53.07 -17.84 -0.96
N TYR A 44 -52.25 -17.64 0.08
CA TYR A 44 -52.31 -18.40 1.32
C TYR A 44 -53.12 -17.66 2.39
N LYS A 45 -53.78 -18.43 3.26
CA LYS A 45 -54.56 -17.87 4.39
C LYS A 45 -53.67 -17.17 5.43
N ASP A 46 -52.43 -17.64 5.59
CA ASP A 46 -51.38 -17.00 6.39
C ASP A 46 -50.31 -16.41 5.46
N GLU A 47 -50.67 -15.31 4.81
CA GLU A 47 -49.79 -14.59 3.87
C GLU A 47 -48.48 -14.14 4.54
N ALA A 48 -48.58 -13.59 5.76
CA ALA A 48 -47.43 -13.03 6.47
C ALA A 48 -46.42 -14.10 6.88
N GLY A 49 -46.89 -15.25 7.41
CA GLY A 49 -46.03 -16.36 7.80
C GLY A 49 -45.31 -16.99 6.61
N GLU A 50 -46.02 -17.21 5.49
CA GLU A 50 -45.43 -17.79 4.27
C GLU A 50 -44.46 -16.82 3.58
N LEU A 51 -44.79 -15.52 3.53
CA LEU A 51 -43.88 -14.52 2.99
C LEU A 51 -42.59 -14.42 3.82
N SER A 52 -42.68 -14.46 5.16
CA SER A 52 -41.50 -14.43 6.03
C SER A 52 -40.58 -15.63 5.79
N ARG A 53 -41.12 -16.85 5.74
CA ARG A 53 -40.35 -18.07 5.48
C ARG A 53 -39.64 -18.05 4.13
N ARG A 54 -40.32 -17.53 3.10
CA ARG A 54 -39.74 -17.38 1.76
C ARG A 54 -38.68 -16.28 1.74
N LYS A 55 -38.93 -15.15 2.41
CA LYS A 55 -37.98 -14.04 2.53
C LYS A 55 -36.66 -14.50 3.16
N ASP A 56 -36.70 -15.27 4.25
CA ASP A 56 -35.49 -15.75 4.92
C ASP A 56 -34.63 -16.65 4.02
N LYS A 57 -35.28 -17.53 3.24
CA LYS A 57 -34.59 -18.38 2.26
C LYS A 57 -33.94 -17.54 1.15
N LEU A 58 -34.68 -16.57 0.61
CA LEU A 58 -34.18 -15.68 -0.43
C LEU A 58 -33.00 -14.82 0.06
N ILE A 59 -33.07 -14.31 1.30
CA ILE A 59 -31.95 -13.60 1.95
C ILE A 59 -30.74 -14.51 2.05
N ALA A 60 -30.91 -15.75 2.55
CA ALA A 60 -29.80 -16.69 2.70
C ALA A 60 -29.13 -17.01 1.35
N THR A 61 -29.92 -17.23 0.29
CA THR A 61 -29.39 -17.47 -1.06
C THR A 61 -28.63 -16.26 -1.60
N ALA A 62 -29.20 -15.07 -1.51
CA ALA A 62 -28.56 -13.85 -2.01
C ALA A 62 -27.27 -13.55 -1.22
N ARG A 63 -27.29 -13.70 0.11
CA ARG A 63 -26.13 -13.52 0.97
C ARG A 63 -25.02 -14.53 0.66
N SER A 64 -25.37 -15.79 0.41
CA SER A 64 -24.40 -16.81 0.02
C SER A 64 -23.67 -16.43 -1.27
N LYS A 65 -24.40 -15.97 -2.30
CA LYS A 65 -23.80 -15.52 -3.57
C LYS A 65 -22.91 -14.30 -3.41
N ILE A 66 -23.32 -13.33 -2.59
CA ILE A 66 -22.49 -12.15 -2.29
C ILE A 66 -21.24 -12.55 -1.52
N SER A 67 -21.36 -13.44 -0.52
CA SER A 67 -20.20 -13.94 0.24
C SER A 67 -19.24 -14.74 -0.63
N GLU A 68 -19.74 -15.48 -1.62
CA GLU A 68 -18.91 -16.17 -2.60
C GLU A 68 -18.14 -15.15 -3.47
N ALA A 69 -18.84 -14.12 -3.99
CA ALA A 69 -18.21 -13.06 -4.76
C ALA A 69 -17.16 -12.26 -3.94
N ASP A 70 -17.46 -11.94 -2.69
CA ASP A 70 -16.53 -11.31 -1.73
C ASP A 70 -15.27 -12.16 -1.57
N LYS A 71 -15.44 -13.47 -1.37
CA LYS A 71 -14.32 -14.42 -1.22
C LYS A 71 -13.51 -14.54 -2.51
N THR A 72 -14.15 -14.70 -3.66
CA THR A 72 -13.46 -14.79 -4.95
C THR A 72 -12.61 -13.56 -5.23
N LEU A 73 -13.16 -12.36 -4.99
CA LEU A 73 -12.40 -11.12 -5.13
C LEU A 73 -11.22 -11.06 -4.14
N HIS A 74 -11.47 -11.38 -2.87
CA HIS A 74 -10.45 -11.35 -1.83
C HIS A 74 -9.30 -12.32 -2.12
N ASP A 75 -9.62 -13.55 -2.51
CA ASP A 75 -8.65 -14.60 -2.82
C ASP A 75 -7.85 -14.21 -4.09
N ALA A 76 -8.52 -13.72 -5.13
CA ALA A 76 -7.85 -13.26 -6.34
C ALA A 76 -6.85 -12.13 -6.03
N VAL A 77 -7.26 -11.11 -5.27
CA VAL A 77 -6.38 -9.99 -4.93
C VAL A 77 -5.25 -10.42 -4.00
N THR A 78 -5.58 -11.10 -2.91
CA THR A 78 -4.61 -11.41 -1.84
C THR A 78 -3.63 -12.51 -2.25
N ALA A 79 -4.09 -13.54 -2.98
CA ALA A 79 -3.26 -14.69 -3.34
C ALA A 79 -2.55 -14.52 -4.70
N LEU A 80 -3.12 -13.76 -5.65
CA LEU A 80 -2.54 -13.65 -7.00
C LEU A 80 -1.89 -12.29 -7.25
N TYR A 81 -2.60 -11.18 -7.00
CA TYR A 81 -2.14 -9.86 -7.47
C TYR A 81 -1.22 -9.14 -6.49
N LEU A 82 -1.54 -9.12 -5.19
CA LEU A 82 -0.65 -8.48 -4.19
C LEU A 82 0.75 -9.09 -4.16
N PRO A 83 0.93 -10.43 -4.23
CA PRO A 83 2.27 -11.02 -4.29
C PRO A 83 3.05 -10.58 -5.54
N LYS A 84 2.41 -10.54 -6.71
CA LYS A 84 3.04 -10.06 -7.96
C LYS A 84 3.46 -8.60 -7.87
N LEU A 85 2.67 -7.74 -7.24
CA LEU A 85 3.03 -6.34 -7.02
C LEU A 85 4.21 -6.20 -6.06
N ARG A 86 4.25 -7.01 -4.99
CA ARG A 86 5.39 -7.06 -4.05
C ARG A 86 6.66 -7.56 -4.72
N GLU A 87 6.56 -8.59 -5.55
CA GLU A 87 7.67 -9.12 -6.34
C GLU A 87 8.19 -8.06 -7.31
N ALA A 88 7.31 -7.42 -8.08
CA ALA A 88 7.68 -6.33 -8.99
C ALA A 88 8.36 -5.15 -8.27
N LEU A 89 7.88 -4.79 -7.07
CA LEU A 89 8.49 -3.77 -6.23
C LEU A 89 9.88 -4.19 -5.73
N SER A 90 10.01 -5.44 -5.27
CA SER A 90 11.29 -6.02 -4.86
C SER A 90 12.28 -6.01 -6.01
N ASP A 91 11.88 -6.47 -7.21
CA ASP A 91 12.72 -6.47 -8.40
C ASP A 91 13.16 -5.06 -8.80
N TYR A 92 12.25 -4.09 -8.70
CA TYR A 92 12.56 -2.69 -8.97
C TYR A 92 13.63 -2.12 -8.02
N VAL A 93 13.49 -2.39 -6.72
CA VAL A 93 14.40 -1.90 -5.67
C VAL A 93 15.74 -2.63 -5.72
N CYS A 94 15.73 -3.94 -5.91
CA CYS A 94 16.91 -4.80 -5.87
C CYS A 94 17.66 -4.86 -7.22
N LYS A 95 17.12 -4.26 -8.29
CA LYS A 95 17.82 -4.21 -9.58
C LYS A 95 19.16 -3.52 -9.40
N ARG A 96 20.24 -4.27 -9.66
CA ARG A 96 21.61 -3.76 -9.58
C ARG A 96 21.80 -2.58 -10.52
N ALA A 97 22.32 -1.48 -10.00
CA ALA A 97 22.72 -0.32 -10.79
C ALA A 97 23.96 -0.65 -11.64
N ASP A 98 24.12 0.03 -12.77
CA ASP A 98 25.32 -0.08 -13.58
C ASP A 98 26.55 0.35 -12.77
N ARG A 99 27.61 -0.45 -12.85
CA ARG A 99 28.81 -0.23 -12.02
C ARG A 99 29.55 1.03 -12.44
N GLY A 100 29.70 1.26 -13.75
CA GLY A 100 30.40 2.44 -14.25
C GLY A 100 29.66 3.73 -13.91
N TYR A 101 28.33 3.71 -14.01
CA TYR A 101 27.49 4.82 -13.58
C TYR A 101 27.64 5.10 -12.08
N MET A 102 27.58 4.06 -11.22
CA MET A 102 27.75 4.24 -9.78
C MET A 102 29.14 4.71 -9.39
N ASP A 103 30.18 4.24 -10.08
CA ASP A 103 31.55 4.70 -9.86
C ASP A 103 31.69 6.18 -10.28
N SER A 104 31.07 6.62 -11.38
CA SER A 104 31.06 8.05 -11.76
C SER A 104 30.34 8.94 -10.74
N LEU A 105 29.21 8.49 -10.17
CA LEU A 105 28.54 9.22 -9.10
C LEU A 105 29.38 9.26 -7.81
N ARG A 106 30.13 8.19 -7.53
CA ARG A 106 31.07 8.16 -6.41
C ARG A 106 32.21 9.15 -6.64
N ASP A 107 32.78 9.22 -7.84
CA ASP A 107 33.83 10.20 -8.15
C ASP A 107 33.32 11.64 -7.97
N VAL A 108 32.12 11.95 -8.46
CA VAL A 108 31.48 13.26 -8.24
C VAL A 108 31.32 13.57 -6.75
N TRP A 109 30.93 12.56 -5.96
CA TRP A 109 30.77 12.72 -4.53
C TRP A 109 32.11 12.88 -3.78
N ASP A 110 33.09 12.01 -4.05
CA ASP A 110 34.37 11.93 -3.35
C ASP A 110 35.26 13.15 -3.68
N PHE A 111 35.22 13.64 -4.92
CA PHE A 111 35.94 14.85 -5.34
C PHE A 111 35.17 16.15 -5.07
N GLU A 112 34.02 16.06 -4.38
CA GLU A 112 33.20 17.21 -3.98
C GLU A 112 32.72 18.08 -5.17
N LEU A 113 32.53 17.47 -6.34
CA LEU A 113 32.10 18.17 -7.53
C LEU A 113 30.62 18.57 -7.42
N THR A 114 30.30 19.81 -7.78
CA THR A 114 28.92 20.29 -7.86
C THR A 114 28.42 20.18 -9.28
N LEU A 115 27.33 19.44 -9.47
CA LEU A 115 26.70 19.28 -10.78
C LEU A 115 25.76 20.45 -11.07
N ASN A 116 25.82 20.97 -12.30
CA ASN A 116 24.82 21.90 -12.80
C ASN A 116 23.56 21.17 -13.29
N ARG A 117 22.50 21.92 -13.59
CA ARG A 117 21.21 21.34 -14.04
C ARG A 117 21.33 20.45 -15.27
N GLY A 118 22.10 20.85 -16.28
CA GLY A 118 22.25 20.08 -17.52
C GLY A 118 23.03 18.77 -17.31
N GLU A 119 24.01 18.78 -16.42
CA GLU A 119 24.72 17.57 -16.00
C GLU A 119 23.78 16.62 -15.26
N LEU A 120 22.97 17.14 -14.33
CA LEU A 120 21.96 16.35 -13.61
C LEU A 120 20.93 15.72 -14.57
N ASP A 121 20.46 16.45 -15.58
CA ASP A 121 19.58 15.92 -16.62
C ASP A 121 20.24 14.73 -17.37
N GLY A 122 21.53 14.85 -17.69
CA GLY A 122 22.32 13.76 -18.28
C GLY A 122 22.43 12.54 -17.36
N TYR A 123 22.71 12.76 -16.07
CA TYR A 123 22.76 11.68 -15.08
C TYR A 123 21.40 11.02 -14.85
N ILE A 124 20.30 11.75 -14.92
CA ILE A 124 18.94 11.19 -14.85
C ILE A 124 18.72 10.18 -15.98
N LEU A 125 19.08 10.57 -17.21
CA LEU A 125 18.97 9.68 -18.37
C LEU A 125 19.86 8.45 -18.21
N GLY A 126 21.09 8.64 -17.71
CA GLY A 126 22.03 7.56 -17.43
C GLY A 126 21.58 6.58 -16.35
N ALA A 127 20.76 7.03 -15.38
CA ALA A 127 20.20 6.15 -14.36
C ALA A 127 19.21 5.13 -14.93
N ALA A 128 18.66 5.36 -16.13
CA ALA A 128 17.78 4.44 -16.87
C ALA A 128 16.62 3.87 -16.01
N GLY A 129 16.07 4.69 -15.11
CA GLY A 129 14.99 4.30 -14.21
C GLY A 129 15.39 3.31 -13.10
N ASN A 130 16.68 3.04 -12.89
CA ASN A 130 17.15 2.19 -11.80
C ASN A 130 16.99 2.90 -10.45
N TYR A 131 16.29 2.27 -9.52
CA TYR A 131 15.98 2.86 -8.21
C TYR A 131 17.24 3.25 -7.42
N THR A 132 18.22 2.34 -7.32
CA THR A 132 19.46 2.57 -6.57
C THR A 132 20.28 3.71 -7.18
N ALA A 133 20.38 3.75 -8.52
CA ALA A 133 21.06 4.81 -9.25
C ALA A 133 20.38 6.17 -9.03
N LEU A 134 19.05 6.23 -9.10
CA LEU A 134 18.28 7.46 -8.86
C LEU A 134 18.39 7.94 -7.41
N ARG A 135 18.44 7.03 -6.44
CA ARG A 135 18.66 7.36 -5.02
C ARG A 135 20.07 7.89 -4.75
N ALA A 136 21.08 7.31 -5.40
CA ALA A 136 22.44 7.82 -5.34
C ALA A 136 22.53 9.23 -5.99
N LEU A 137 21.91 9.41 -7.16
CA LEU A 137 21.83 10.70 -7.82
C LEU A 137 21.09 11.74 -6.97
N GLN A 138 20.05 11.35 -6.25
CA GLN A 138 19.33 12.23 -5.32
C GLN A 138 20.25 12.80 -4.23
N ALA A 139 21.17 11.98 -3.70
CA ALA A 139 22.16 12.44 -2.73
C ALA A 139 23.16 13.44 -3.35
N VAL A 140 23.67 13.14 -4.54
CA VAL A 140 24.59 14.03 -5.29
C VAL A 140 23.92 15.36 -5.66
N ALA A 141 22.67 15.31 -6.11
CA ALA A 141 21.86 16.49 -6.43
C ALA A 141 21.66 17.38 -5.19
N LYS A 142 21.35 16.77 -4.03
CA LYS A 142 21.19 17.48 -2.75
C LYS A 142 22.43 18.29 -2.39
N ARG A 143 23.62 17.71 -2.56
CA ARG A 143 24.91 18.38 -2.32
C ARG A 143 25.17 19.53 -3.31
N SER A 144 24.68 19.38 -4.53
CA SER A 144 24.79 20.38 -5.61
C SER A 144 23.75 21.50 -5.49
N GLY A 145 22.90 21.51 -4.47
CA GLY A 145 21.90 22.56 -4.27
C GLY A 145 20.57 22.32 -5.00
N TYR A 146 20.32 21.09 -5.45
CA TYR A 146 19.09 20.71 -6.14
C TYR A 146 18.31 19.66 -5.35
N ARG A 147 16.98 19.78 -5.39
CA ARG A 147 16.06 18.74 -4.93
C ARG A 147 15.66 17.88 -6.14
N LEU A 148 16.06 16.62 -6.09
CA LEU A 148 15.61 15.58 -7.00
C LEU A 148 14.50 14.78 -6.32
N THR A 149 13.32 14.70 -6.93
CA THR A 149 12.25 13.82 -6.43
C THR A 149 12.39 12.45 -7.10
N VAL A 150 12.33 11.37 -6.32
CA VAL A 150 12.39 9.97 -6.76
C VAL A 150 11.20 9.23 -6.12
N PRO A 151 10.54 8.26 -6.78
CA PRO A 151 9.41 7.57 -6.19
C PRO A 151 9.83 6.88 -4.90
N SER A 152 9.10 7.15 -3.82
CA SER A 152 9.33 6.40 -2.58
C SER A 152 8.76 5.00 -2.71
N VAL A 153 9.53 4.01 -2.25
CA VAL A 153 9.05 2.64 -2.02
C VAL A 153 7.82 2.65 -1.11
N ASP A 154 7.75 3.59 -0.16
CA ASP A 154 6.59 3.75 0.73
C ASP A 154 5.31 4.07 -0.03
N THR A 155 5.40 4.83 -1.13
CA THR A 155 4.22 5.17 -1.95
C THR A 155 3.69 3.91 -2.62
N TYR A 156 4.56 3.09 -3.19
CA TYR A 156 4.18 1.82 -3.81
C TYR A 156 3.67 0.81 -2.77
N GLN A 157 4.27 0.77 -1.59
CA GLN A 157 3.78 -0.08 -0.50
C GLN A 157 2.39 0.37 -0.03
N LYS A 158 2.14 1.68 0.08
CA LYS A 158 0.81 2.23 0.39
C LYS A 158 -0.22 1.85 -0.66
N ASP A 159 0.13 1.82 -1.95
CA ASP A 159 -0.77 1.35 -3.01
C ASP A 159 -1.17 -0.11 -2.76
N ILE A 160 -0.19 -0.99 -2.52
CA ILE A 160 -0.42 -2.42 -2.21
C ILE A 160 -1.33 -2.57 -0.99
N ASP A 161 -1.06 -1.83 0.09
CA ASP A 161 -1.83 -1.92 1.33
C ASP A 161 -3.26 -1.39 1.14
N THR A 162 -3.43 -0.33 0.36
CA THR A 162 -4.75 0.25 0.05
C THR A 162 -5.60 -0.73 -0.73
N ILE A 163 -5.02 -1.37 -1.75
CA ILE A 163 -5.69 -2.42 -2.54
C ILE A 163 -6.10 -3.59 -1.62
N GLY A 164 -5.20 -4.05 -0.76
CA GLY A 164 -5.49 -5.14 0.19
C GLY A 164 -6.59 -4.78 1.19
N ARG A 165 -6.68 -3.52 1.65
CA ARG A 165 -7.75 -3.06 2.54
C ARG A 165 -9.10 -2.97 1.85
N ALA A 166 -9.14 -2.57 0.58
CA ALA A 166 -10.37 -2.40 -0.19
C ALA A 166 -11.14 -3.71 -0.39
N VAL A 167 -10.43 -4.84 -0.42
CA VAL A 167 -11.01 -6.18 -0.66
C VAL A 167 -11.19 -7.01 0.61
N ARG A 168 -11.11 -6.39 1.79
CA ARG A 168 -11.40 -7.10 3.06
C ARG A 168 -12.86 -7.53 3.09
N THR A 169 -13.11 -8.75 3.53
CA THR A 169 -14.45 -9.35 3.55
C THR A 169 -15.10 -9.21 4.92
N PRO A 170 -16.40 -8.87 5.01
CA PRO A 170 -17.32 -8.54 3.92
C PRO A 170 -17.05 -7.15 3.31
N VAL A 171 -17.16 -7.03 1.99
CA VAL A 171 -16.80 -5.79 1.27
C VAL A 171 -17.90 -4.72 1.40
N MET A 172 -19.15 -5.14 1.58
CA MET A 172 -20.33 -4.27 1.80
C MET A 172 -20.68 -3.33 0.64
N TYR A 173 -20.28 -3.68 -0.59
CA TYR A 173 -20.67 -2.93 -1.78
C TYR A 173 -22.16 -3.14 -2.12
N SER A 174 -22.83 -2.08 -2.54
CA SER A 174 -24.20 -2.12 -3.06
C SER A 174 -24.39 -1.07 -4.15
N PRO A 175 -24.92 -1.44 -5.33
CA PRO A 175 -25.34 -0.46 -6.33
C PRO A 175 -26.53 0.37 -5.83
N HIS A 176 -26.60 1.64 -6.22
CA HIS A 176 -27.64 2.56 -5.78
C HIS A 176 -29.05 2.05 -6.09
N ASP A 177 -29.21 1.43 -7.27
CA ASP A 177 -30.48 0.88 -7.73
C ASP A 177 -31.01 -0.24 -6.83
N TYR A 178 -30.16 -0.89 -6.02
CA TYR A 178 -30.51 -2.04 -5.18
C TYR A 178 -30.28 -1.80 -3.68
N LEU A 179 -30.33 -0.54 -3.25
CA LEU A 179 -30.08 -0.17 -1.85
C LEU A 179 -31.07 -0.85 -0.89
N HIS A 180 -32.35 -0.92 -1.25
CA HIS A 180 -33.39 -1.54 -0.42
C HIS A 180 -33.16 -3.04 -0.22
N GLU A 181 -32.79 -3.74 -1.28
CA GLU A 181 -32.46 -5.17 -1.22
C GLU A 181 -31.20 -5.41 -0.40
N ALA A 182 -30.19 -4.54 -0.56
CA ALA A 182 -28.94 -4.66 0.17
C ALA A 182 -29.12 -4.49 1.68
N LEU A 183 -30.04 -3.62 2.12
CA LEU A 183 -30.41 -3.46 3.53
C LEU A 183 -31.02 -4.72 4.15
N ASP A 184 -31.62 -5.60 3.35
CA ASP A 184 -32.17 -6.89 3.79
C ASP A 184 -31.10 -8.00 3.71
N VAL A 185 -30.34 -8.03 2.63
CA VAL A 185 -29.45 -9.17 2.32
C VAL A 185 -28.09 -9.07 3.01
N LEU A 186 -27.45 -7.90 3.00
CA LEU A 186 -26.06 -7.75 3.46
C LEU A 186 -25.91 -8.11 4.94
N PRO A 187 -24.71 -8.59 5.35
CA PRO A 187 -24.43 -8.90 6.74
C PRO A 187 -24.37 -7.61 7.59
N ASP A 188 -24.18 -7.77 8.89
CA ASP A 188 -23.99 -6.65 9.80
C ASP A 188 -22.69 -5.89 9.48
N ARG A 189 -22.66 -4.59 9.80
CA ARG A 189 -21.57 -3.67 9.50
C ARG A 189 -20.24 -4.18 10.08
N PRO A 190 -19.25 -4.53 9.24
CA PRO A 190 -17.94 -4.94 9.72
C PRO A 190 -17.11 -3.73 10.16
N VAL A 191 -16.41 -3.88 11.28
CA VAL A 191 -15.34 -2.99 11.74
C VAL A 191 -14.04 -3.78 11.78
N PHE A 192 -13.14 -3.46 10.86
CA PHE A 192 -11.87 -4.16 10.71
C PHE A 192 -10.83 -3.65 11.70
N ARG A 193 -10.09 -4.58 12.29
CA ARG A 193 -8.90 -4.34 13.10
C ARG A 193 -7.65 -4.27 12.22
N ALA A 194 -6.52 -3.88 12.83
CA ALA A 194 -5.24 -3.79 12.15
C ALA A 194 -4.79 -5.14 11.56
N ASP A 195 -5.01 -6.23 12.32
CA ASP A 195 -4.69 -7.62 11.94
C ASP A 195 -5.57 -8.19 10.82
N GLY A 196 -6.59 -7.45 10.36
CA GLY A 196 -7.53 -7.88 9.33
C GLY A 196 -8.73 -8.66 9.86
N SER A 197 -8.76 -9.02 11.14
CA SER A 197 -9.97 -9.53 11.79
C SER A 197 -11.04 -8.42 11.87
N TYR A 198 -12.30 -8.80 12.01
CA TYR A 198 -13.37 -7.82 12.21
C TYR A 198 -14.37 -8.26 13.29
N TYR A 199 -15.12 -7.29 13.78
CA TYR A 199 -16.33 -7.51 14.57
C TYR A 199 -17.48 -6.74 13.92
N THR A 200 -18.73 -7.06 14.27
CA THR A 200 -19.90 -6.42 13.68
C THR A 200 -20.55 -5.43 14.64
N THR A 201 -21.16 -4.37 14.10
CA THR A 201 -21.79 -3.29 14.89
C THR A 201 -23.30 -3.13 14.63
N GLY A 202 -23.93 -4.19 14.10
CA GLY A 202 -25.38 -4.23 13.80
C GLY A 202 -25.71 -3.99 12.32
N ARG A 203 -27.00 -3.88 12.01
CA ARG A 203 -27.49 -3.81 10.62
C ARG A 203 -26.98 -2.56 9.87
N PRO A 204 -26.59 -2.68 8.60
CA PRO A 204 -26.26 -1.52 7.76
C PRO A 204 -27.48 -0.63 7.58
N ASP A 205 -27.25 0.68 7.47
CA ASP A 205 -28.25 1.66 7.04
C ASP A 205 -27.92 2.16 5.63
N SER A 206 -28.84 2.91 5.04
CA SER A 206 -28.71 3.43 3.67
C SER A 206 -27.49 4.33 3.51
N VAL A 207 -27.21 5.18 4.50
CA VAL A 207 -26.07 6.10 4.49
C VAL A 207 -24.75 5.33 4.46
N TYR A 208 -24.62 4.31 5.31
CA TYR A 208 -23.46 3.43 5.35
C TYR A 208 -23.24 2.74 4.00
N LEU A 209 -24.28 2.17 3.39
CA LEU A 209 -24.14 1.48 2.10
C LEU A 209 -23.77 2.45 0.96
N ILE A 210 -24.28 3.68 0.98
CA ILE A 210 -23.89 4.73 0.03
C ILE A 210 -22.41 5.08 0.20
N MET A 211 -21.94 5.26 1.44
CA MET A 211 -20.52 5.51 1.71
C MET A 211 -19.65 4.34 1.24
N ARG A 212 -20.04 3.10 1.52
CA ARG A 212 -19.30 1.90 1.08
C ARG A 212 -19.22 1.77 -0.43
N LYS A 213 -20.27 2.15 -1.16
CA LYS A 213 -20.23 2.25 -2.63
C LYS A 213 -19.16 3.25 -3.08
N GLN A 214 -19.18 4.46 -2.54
CA GLN A 214 -18.23 5.52 -2.88
C GLN A 214 -16.78 5.12 -2.54
N GLU A 215 -16.56 4.48 -1.40
CA GLU A 215 -15.25 3.97 -0.99
C GLU A 215 -14.75 2.89 -1.97
N PHE A 216 -15.62 1.99 -2.41
CA PHE A 216 -15.27 0.96 -3.39
C PHE A 216 -14.93 1.56 -4.77
N GLU A 217 -15.74 2.51 -5.26
CA GLU A 217 -15.46 3.23 -6.51
C GLU A 217 -14.16 4.05 -6.42
N SER A 218 -13.90 4.67 -5.27
CA SER A 218 -12.64 5.37 -5.00
C SER A 218 -11.44 4.41 -5.02
N ALA A 219 -11.58 3.21 -4.46
CA ALA A 219 -10.56 2.18 -4.54
C ALA A 219 -10.30 1.71 -5.97
N MET A 220 -11.34 1.57 -6.80
CA MET A 220 -11.20 1.25 -8.22
C MET A 220 -10.42 2.34 -8.98
N ASN A 221 -10.70 3.62 -8.69
CA ASN A 221 -9.95 4.74 -9.27
C ASN A 221 -8.50 4.75 -8.80
N ALA A 222 -8.26 4.52 -7.50
CA ALA A 222 -6.91 4.42 -6.95
C ALA A 222 -6.09 3.29 -7.59
N VAL A 223 -6.73 2.15 -7.92
CA VAL A 223 -6.10 1.06 -8.69
C VAL A 223 -5.67 1.52 -10.08
N THR A 224 -6.52 2.26 -10.79
CA THR A 224 -6.19 2.79 -12.13
C THR A 224 -5.07 3.83 -12.08
N GLU A 225 -5.11 4.73 -11.09
CA GLU A 225 -4.05 5.72 -10.86
C GLU A 225 -2.72 5.09 -10.47
N ALA A 226 -2.75 4.10 -9.56
CA ALA A 226 -1.57 3.32 -9.21
C ALA A 226 -1.02 2.58 -10.43
N GLY A 227 -1.88 1.95 -11.24
CA GLY A 227 -1.47 1.33 -12.50
C GLY A 227 -0.76 2.29 -13.45
N THR A 228 -1.25 3.53 -13.56
CA THR A 228 -0.56 4.58 -14.33
C THR A 228 0.80 4.93 -13.71
N ARG A 229 0.85 5.18 -12.40
CA ARG A 229 2.07 5.57 -11.69
C ARG A 229 3.18 4.52 -11.76
N TRP A 230 2.84 3.25 -11.54
CA TRP A 230 3.76 2.12 -11.60
C TRP A 230 4.28 1.83 -13.01
N SER A 231 3.65 2.44 -14.01
CA SER A 231 3.91 2.15 -15.40
C SER A 231 4.33 3.37 -16.22
N MET A 232 4.62 4.47 -15.56
CA MET A 232 5.40 5.54 -16.16
C MET A 232 6.88 5.20 -15.94
N ASP A 233 7.67 5.33 -17.00
CA ASP A 233 9.12 5.40 -16.84
C ASP A 233 9.37 6.72 -16.09
N PHE A 234 9.74 6.61 -14.82
CA PHE A 234 9.82 7.76 -13.94
C PHE A 234 10.81 8.79 -14.47
N VAL A 235 10.34 10.04 -14.63
CA VAL A 235 11.19 11.19 -14.94
C VAL A 235 11.35 11.98 -13.63
N PRO A 236 12.53 11.96 -13.00
CA PRO A 236 12.82 12.77 -11.84
C PRO A 236 12.64 14.26 -12.13
N GLU A 237 12.01 14.98 -11.20
CA GLU A 237 11.93 16.43 -11.26
C GLU A 237 13.10 17.05 -10.51
N ILE A 238 13.80 17.99 -11.17
CA ILE A 238 14.86 18.80 -10.58
C ILE A 238 14.28 20.18 -10.24
N THR A 239 14.33 20.54 -8.96
CA THR A 239 14.01 21.88 -8.47
C THR A 239 15.21 22.45 -7.74
N ALA A 240 15.51 23.74 -7.92
CA ALA A 240 16.50 24.42 -7.09
C ALA A 240 15.94 24.60 -5.67
N PHE A 241 16.79 24.69 -4.66
CA PHE A 241 16.31 25.05 -3.31
C PHE A 241 15.73 26.47 -3.33
N GLU A 242 14.47 26.60 -2.92
CA GLU A 242 13.84 27.89 -2.69
C GLU A 242 14.05 28.31 -1.22
N PRO A 243 14.18 29.63 -0.94
CA PRO A 243 14.25 30.12 0.44
C PRO A 243 13.00 29.72 1.22
N VAL A 244 13.19 29.17 2.43
CA VAL A 244 12.08 28.77 3.30
C VAL A 244 11.92 29.80 4.40
N LYS A 245 10.72 30.36 4.56
CA LYS A 245 10.39 31.20 5.71
C LYS A 245 10.13 30.30 6.92
N THR A 246 10.81 30.61 8.02
CA THR A 246 10.56 30.00 9.33
C THR A 246 9.36 30.67 10.00
N ASP A 247 8.70 29.94 10.90
CA ASP A 247 7.54 30.42 11.65
C ASP A 247 7.83 31.70 12.46
N ASP A 248 9.11 31.94 12.80
CA ASP A 248 9.61 33.13 13.50
C ASP A 248 9.90 34.33 12.57
N GLY A 249 9.57 34.23 11.27
CA GLY A 249 9.78 35.28 10.28
C GLY A 249 11.22 35.39 9.73
N GLY A 250 12.12 34.49 10.11
CA GLY A 250 13.46 34.36 9.52
C GLY A 250 13.43 33.63 8.17
N GLU A 251 14.40 33.88 7.30
CA GLU A 251 14.52 33.23 5.99
C GLU A 251 15.72 32.27 6.00
N ILE A 252 15.46 30.97 5.80
CA ILE A 252 16.51 29.98 5.61
C ILE A 252 16.93 30.02 4.15
N THR A 253 18.13 30.53 3.91
CA THR A 253 18.67 30.66 2.57
C THR A 253 18.96 29.28 1.95
N PRO A 254 18.98 29.16 0.62
CA PRO A 254 19.38 27.93 -0.07
C PRO A 254 20.76 27.40 0.38
N GLU A 255 21.68 28.28 0.78
CA GLU A 255 23.00 27.91 1.30
C GLU A 255 22.93 27.30 2.71
N GLN A 256 22.07 27.82 3.57
CA GLN A 256 21.82 27.24 4.90
C GLN A 256 21.13 25.89 4.78
N GLN A 257 20.13 25.76 3.89
CA GLN A 257 19.50 24.48 3.56
C GLN A 257 20.52 23.48 3.00
N ARG A 258 21.47 23.94 2.19
CA ARG A 258 22.57 23.12 1.67
C ARG A 258 23.51 22.64 2.79
N ALA A 259 23.90 23.51 3.71
CA ALA A 259 24.76 23.15 4.83
C ALA A 259 24.09 22.13 5.78
N GLU A 260 22.81 22.34 6.10
CA GLU A 260 22.02 21.43 6.92
C GLU A 260 21.77 20.10 6.20
N ALA A 261 21.50 20.14 4.90
CA ALA A 261 21.34 18.97 4.06
C ALA A 261 22.59 18.08 3.97
N VAL A 262 23.78 18.69 3.92
CA VAL A 262 25.09 18.01 3.92
C VAL A 262 25.34 17.39 5.30
N LYS A 263 25.01 18.09 6.38
CA LYS A 263 25.09 17.57 7.75
C LYS A 263 24.19 16.36 7.96
N ASP A 264 22.95 16.40 7.50
CA ASP A 264 22.00 15.29 7.51
C ASP A 264 22.48 14.08 6.69
N ALA A 265 23.08 14.32 5.53
CA ALA A 265 23.62 13.26 4.68
C ALA A 265 24.83 12.58 5.34
N ALA A 266 25.69 13.35 6.00
CA ALA A 266 26.81 12.82 6.79
C ALA A 266 26.33 12.01 8.01
N GLN A 267 25.25 12.44 8.67
CA GLN A 267 24.65 11.70 9.79
C GLN A 267 23.93 10.41 9.35
N ARG A 268 23.44 10.32 8.11
CA ARG A 268 22.91 9.05 7.56
C ARG A 268 23.99 8.05 7.12
N VAL A 269 25.26 8.47 7.11
CA VAL A 269 26.42 7.58 6.90
C VAL A 269 26.95 7.03 8.23
N SER A 270 26.56 7.59 9.39
CA SER A 270 26.52 6.78 10.61
C SER A 270 25.25 5.95 10.57
N VAL A 271 25.41 4.66 10.33
CA VAL A 271 24.42 3.69 10.80
C VAL A 271 24.28 3.99 12.30
N ASP A 272 23.10 4.42 12.75
CA ASP A 272 22.72 4.27 14.16
C ASP A 272 22.60 2.76 14.40
N ASP A 273 23.76 2.13 14.48
CA ASP A 273 23.93 0.71 14.70
C ASP A 273 23.78 0.49 16.21
N THR A 274 22.55 0.75 16.69
CA THR A 274 22.10 0.36 18.02
C THR A 274 22.29 -1.14 18.26
N THR A 275 22.49 -1.92 17.20
CA THR A 275 22.92 -3.32 17.24
C THR A 275 24.41 -3.52 17.51
N ALA A 276 25.32 -2.66 17.01
CA ALA A 276 26.76 -2.82 17.24
C ALA A 276 27.16 -2.44 18.68
N GLU A 277 26.62 -1.37 19.25
CA GLU A 277 26.88 -1.00 20.65
C GLU A 277 26.29 -2.03 21.63
N GLN A 278 25.11 -2.58 21.33
CA GLN A 278 24.51 -3.66 22.12
C GLN A 278 25.29 -4.97 22.00
N LEU A 279 25.78 -5.34 20.81
CA LEU A 279 26.63 -6.52 20.64
C LEU A 279 27.96 -6.36 21.37
N THR A 280 28.57 -5.17 21.33
CA THR A 280 29.86 -4.91 21.97
C THR A 280 29.72 -4.90 23.50
N GLN A 281 28.62 -4.38 24.04
CA GLN A 281 28.29 -4.48 25.47
C GLN A 281 27.97 -5.91 25.90
N HIS A 282 27.26 -6.69 25.07
CA HIS A 282 26.95 -8.09 25.37
C HIS A 282 28.20 -8.97 25.34
N VAL A 283 29.08 -8.80 24.35
CA VAL A 283 30.35 -9.54 24.22
C VAL A 283 31.32 -9.15 25.34
N THR A 284 31.39 -7.87 25.74
CA THR A 284 32.25 -7.45 26.87
C THR A 284 31.70 -7.92 28.23
N GLN A 285 30.38 -8.00 28.40
CA GLN A 285 29.77 -8.60 29.59
C GLN A 285 29.98 -10.13 29.63
N GLU A 286 29.83 -10.83 28.51
CA GLU A 286 30.11 -12.27 28.43
C GLU A 286 31.59 -12.59 28.65
N GLN A 287 32.52 -11.77 28.14
CA GLN A 287 33.94 -11.92 28.44
C GLN A 287 34.24 -11.65 29.93
N ALA A 288 33.64 -10.62 30.52
CA ALA A 288 33.80 -10.34 31.95
C ALA A 288 33.19 -11.42 32.86
N GLU A 289 32.11 -12.09 32.44
CA GLU A 289 31.57 -13.27 33.14
C GLU A 289 32.41 -14.53 32.91
N ALA A 290 32.94 -14.75 31.71
CA ALA A 290 33.84 -15.85 31.41
C ALA A 290 35.15 -15.74 32.23
N ASP A 291 35.70 -14.52 32.35
CA ASP A 291 36.90 -14.26 33.16
C ASP A 291 36.62 -14.42 34.66
N ARG A 292 35.42 -14.04 35.14
CA ARG A 292 34.99 -14.31 36.52
C ARG A 292 34.87 -15.80 36.80
N ARG A 293 34.21 -16.56 35.92
CA ARG A 293 34.09 -18.03 36.06
C ARG A 293 35.45 -18.72 35.96
N ALA A 294 36.35 -18.24 35.11
CA ALA A 294 37.72 -18.74 35.02
C ALA A 294 38.55 -18.41 36.27
N ALA A 295 38.34 -17.25 36.89
CA ALA A 295 38.97 -16.89 38.16
C ALA A 295 38.41 -17.68 39.35
N GLU A 296 37.10 -17.96 39.37
CA GLU A 296 36.47 -18.83 40.36
C GLU A 296 36.89 -20.29 40.19
N GLY A 297 37.00 -20.79 38.96
CA GLY A 297 37.53 -22.12 38.68
C GLY A 297 39.00 -22.29 39.09
N ARG A 298 39.81 -21.23 39.01
CA ARG A 298 41.20 -21.24 39.49
C ARG A 298 41.33 -21.28 41.01
N LYS A 299 40.29 -20.90 41.77
CA LYS A 299 40.26 -21.06 43.24
C LYS A 299 39.92 -22.48 43.70
N PHE A 300 39.50 -23.37 42.81
CA PHE A 300 39.21 -24.78 43.12
C PHE A 300 40.38 -25.73 42.82
N TYR A 301 41.43 -25.26 42.15
CA TYR A 301 42.63 -26.05 41.81
C TYR A 301 43.92 -25.53 42.47
N PHE A 302 43.82 -24.55 43.39
CA PHE A 302 44.89 -24.10 44.28
C PHE A 302 44.37 -23.94 45.71
#